data_AF-A0A8T5AXQ9-F1
#
_entry.id   AF-A0A8T5AXQ9-F1
#
_cell.length_a   1.000
_cell.length_b   1.000
_cell.length_c   1.000
_cell.angle_alpha   90.00
_cell.angle_beta   90.00
_cell.angle_gamma   90.00
#
_symmetry.space_group_name_H-M   'P 1'
#
loop_
_entity.id
_entity.type
_entity.pdbx_description
1 polymer ?
#
loop_
_entity_poly.entity_id
_entity_poly.type
_entity_poly.pdbx_seq_one_letter_code
_entity_poly.pdbx_strand_id
1 'polypeptide(L)'
;MAEEAVVNFDFNVEVLAGDTLAVFIWPPVENLSVDCNPLKSSGFRVLFSSREVQYGGRQEISVVYMQPRTEGVYNVILSFSSNVKWNGTLGVYTGTVEFYKRVGSVDFTSQGYLITLHTIGMKPVDNQTSSYKINITLKAYSSTSSNPFFFKFPTPVNMALFILVIVAAVYINVFFILDSFFKSRTEGISKVRWVLVGLLILASIYILYQIYGLFSGGEIYV
;
A
#
# COMPACT_ATOMS: atom_id res chain seq x y z
N MET A 1 -48.38 -1.90 -0.72
CA MET A 1 -46.99 -1.79 -0.26
C MET A 1 -46.15 -2.08 -1.50
N ALA A 2 -45.78 -1.03 -2.25
CA ALA A 2 -45.08 -1.20 -3.51
C ALA A 2 -43.60 -1.48 -3.22
N GLU A 3 -43.08 -2.55 -3.79
CA GLU A 3 -41.66 -2.91 -3.75
C GLU A 3 -40.90 -1.84 -4.52
N GLU A 4 -40.11 -1.01 -3.83
CA GLU A 4 -39.24 -0.03 -4.50
C GLU A 4 -38.26 -0.80 -5.39
N ALA A 5 -38.37 -0.63 -6.71
CA ALA A 5 -37.48 -1.30 -7.66
C ALA A 5 -36.04 -0.79 -7.45
N VAL A 6 -35.18 -1.63 -6.89
CA VAL A 6 -33.75 -1.34 -6.71
C VAL A 6 -33.00 -1.69 -7.99
N VAL A 7 -32.32 -0.72 -8.58
CA VAL A 7 -31.47 -0.93 -9.75
C VAL A 7 -30.09 -1.40 -9.29
N ASN A 8 -29.68 -2.59 -9.71
CA ASN A 8 -28.41 -3.22 -9.32
C ASN A 8 -27.37 -3.15 -10.44
N PHE A 9 -26.11 -2.89 -10.06
CA PHE A 9 -24.95 -2.97 -10.93
C PHE A 9 -23.90 -3.88 -10.29
N ASP A 10 -23.30 -4.77 -11.07
CA ASP A 10 -22.30 -5.71 -10.59
C ASP A 10 -20.98 -5.54 -11.35
N PHE A 11 -19.89 -5.35 -10.61
CA PHE A 11 -18.54 -5.19 -11.14
C PHE A 11 -17.57 -6.18 -10.50
N ASN A 12 -16.68 -6.74 -11.32
CA ASN A 12 -15.56 -7.55 -10.86
C ASN A 12 -14.28 -6.78 -11.16
N VAL A 13 -13.52 -6.44 -10.13
CA VAL A 13 -12.33 -5.59 -10.25
C VAL A 13 -11.14 -6.25 -9.59
N GLU A 14 -10.01 -6.22 -10.29
CA GLU A 14 -8.71 -6.67 -9.78
C GLU A 14 -7.86 -5.48 -9.36
N VAL A 15 -7.32 -5.52 -8.14
CA VAL A 15 -6.46 -4.47 -7.59
C VAL A 15 -5.27 -5.05 -6.83
N LEU A 16 -4.28 -4.22 -6.56
CA LEU A 16 -3.20 -4.54 -5.62
C LEU A 16 -3.60 -4.16 -4.19
N ALA A 17 -3.21 -4.98 -3.22
CA ALA A 17 -3.29 -4.62 -1.81
C ALA A 17 -2.45 -3.37 -1.55
N GLY A 18 -3.06 -2.36 -0.93
CA GLY A 18 -2.47 -1.03 -0.73
C GLY A 18 -2.88 0.02 -1.77
N ASP A 19 -3.44 -0.35 -2.92
CA ASP A 19 -4.04 0.61 -3.85
C ASP A 19 -5.45 1.01 -3.39
N THR A 20 -5.94 2.16 -3.83
CA THR A 20 -7.24 2.69 -3.38
C THR A 20 -8.26 2.62 -4.52
N LEU A 21 -9.27 1.76 -4.37
CA LEU A 21 -10.47 1.81 -5.19
C LEU A 21 -11.20 3.13 -4.92
N ALA A 22 -11.60 3.82 -5.98
CA ALA A 22 -12.33 5.07 -5.94
C ALA A 22 -13.62 4.96 -6.77
N VAL A 23 -14.75 5.33 -6.17
CA VAL A 23 -16.04 5.49 -6.85
C VAL A 23 -16.45 6.95 -6.76
N PHE A 24 -16.60 7.61 -7.90
CA PHE A 24 -17.09 8.98 -8.00
C PHE A 24 -18.50 8.95 -8.57
N ILE A 25 -19.42 9.71 -7.98
CA ILE A 25 -20.80 9.84 -8.46
C ILE A 25 -21.14 11.32 -8.55
N TRP A 26 -21.63 11.75 -9.72
CA TRP A 26 -22.05 13.13 -9.95
C TRP A 26 -23.39 13.20 -10.70
N PRO A 27 -24.31 14.10 -10.30
CA PRO A 27 -24.23 15.02 -9.15
C PRO A 27 -24.30 14.26 -7.81
N PRO A 28 -24.11 14.95 -6.65
CA PRO A 28 -24.15 14.31 -5.34
C PRO A 28 -25.45 13.55 -5.11
N VAL A 29 -25.34 12.36 -4.51
CA VAL A 29 -26.45 11.47 -4.21
C VAL A 29 -26.81 11.49 -2.73
N GLU A 30 -28.03 11.04 -2.44
CA GLU A 30 -28.55 10.96 -1.08
C GLU A 30 -28.46 9.53 -0.54
N ASN A 31 -28.49 9.39 0.79
CA ASN A 31 -28.49 8.10 1.49
C ASN A 31 -27.35 7.16 1.08
N LEU A 32 -26.19 7.73 0.71
CA LEU A 32 -25.01 6.95 0.40
C LEU A 32 -24.58 6.13 1.62
N SER A 33 -24.52 4.83 1.43
CA SER A 33 -24.03 3.86 2.40
C SER A 33 -23.09 2.88 1.71
N VAL A 34 -22.12 2.40 2.48
CA VAL A 34 -21.11 1.47 2.01
C VAL A 34 -21.04 0.33 2.99
N ASP A 35 -21.33 -0.88 2.51
CA ASP A 35 -21.08 -2.12 3.23
C ASP A 35 -19.88 -2.83 2.58
N CYS A 36 -18.95 -3.31 3.39
CA CYS A 36 -17.76 -3.97 2.91
C CYS A 36 -17.53 -5.23 3.74
N ASN A 37 -17.75 -6.38 3.11
CA ASN A 37 -17.58 -7.67 3.73
C ASN A 37 -16.37 -8.40 3.14
N PRO A 38 -15.28 -8.60 3.91
CA PRO A 38 -14.16 -9.40 3.45
C PRO A 38 -14.51 -10.89 3.54
N LEU A 39 -14.42 -11.61 2.42
CA LEU A 39 -14.78 -13.03 2.37
C LEU A 39 -13.73 -13.94 3.03
N LYS A 40 -12.45 -13.54 2.98
CA LYS A 40 -11.31 -14.37 3.42
C LYS A 40 -10.14 -13.61 4.05
N SER A 41 -10.20 -12.29 4.19
CA SER A 41 -9.06 -11.47 4.63
C SER A 41 -9.41 -10.55 5.79
N SER A 42 -8.39 -10.11 6.53
CA SER A 42 -8.55 -9.13 7.60
C SER A 42 -7.86 -7.83 7.22
N GLY A 43 -8.63 -6.73 7.15
CA GLY A 43 -8.10 -5.37 7.08
C GLY A 43 -8.40 -4.64 5.78
N PHE A 44 -9.30 -3.67 5.86
CA PHE A 44 -9.56 -2.67 4.82
C PHE A 44 -9.72 -1.30 5.46
N ARG A 45 -9.65 -0.25 4.65
CA ARG A 45 -10.07 1.10 5.03
C ARG A 45 -11.14 1.55 4.06
N VAL A 46 -12.20 2.16 4.57
CA VAL A 46 -13.25 2.78 3.76
C VAL A 46 -13.43 4.21 4.23
N LEU A 47 -13.52 5.11 3.28
CA LEU A 47 -13.91 6.50 3.47
C LEU A 47 -15.00 6.80 2.43
N PHE A 48 -16.10 7.41 2.83
CA PHE A 48 -17.10 7.85 1.89
C PHE A 48 -17.69 9.19 2.32
N SER A 49 -18.14 9.96 1.32
CA SER A 49 -18.84 11.21 1.55
C SER A 49 -19.93 11.37 0.50
N SER A 50 -21.15 11.65 0.93
CA SER A 50 -22.25 12.00 0.03
C SER A 50 -22.02 13.35 -0.65
N ARG A 51 -21.23 14.24 -0.04
CA ARG A 51 -20.87 15.54 -0.59
C ARG A 51 -19.42 15.85 -0.29
N GLU A 52 -18.58 15.73 -1.31
CA GLU A 52 -17.20 16.15 -1.30
C GLU A 52 -17.00 17.23 -2.36
N VAL A 53 -16.28 18.29 -1.99
CA VAL A 53 -15.89 19.33 -2.93
C VAL A 53 -14.59 18.91 -3.59
N GLN A 54 -14.64 18.61 -4.89
CA GLN A 54 -13.43 18.24 -5.62
C GLN A 54 -12.44 19.42 -5.66
N TYR A 55 -11.15 19.11 -5.64
CA TYR A 55 -10.07 20.11 -5.71
C TYR A 55 -10.27 21.03 -6.93
N GLY A 56 -10.54 22.32 -6.67
CA GLY A 56 -10.98 23.29 -7.70
C GLY A 56 -12.33 23.95 -7.41
N GLY A 57 -13.07 23.50 -6.39
CA GLY A 57 -14.16 24.24 -5.74
C GLY A 57 -15.44 24.44 -6.54
N ARG A 58 -15.55 23.85 -7.72
CA ARG A 58 -16.65 24.12 -8.66
C ARG A 58 -17.72 23.03 -8.74
N GLN A 59 -17.46 21.84 -8.21
CA GLN A 59 -18.39 20.72 -8.32
C GLN A 59 -18.37 19.86 -7.06
N GLU A 60 -19.55 19.71 -6.46
CA GLU A 60 -19.79 18.72 -5.41
C GLU A 60 -20.03 17.36 -6.08
N ILE A 61 -19.44 16.32 -5.51
CA ILE A 61 -19.62 14.93 -5.95
C ILE A 61 -19.78 14.03 -4.72
N SER A 62 -20.37 12.86 -4.89
CA SER A 62 -20.28 11.81 -3.88
C SER A 62 -19.09 10.92 -4.19
N VAL A 63 -18.34 10.54 -3.17
CA VAL A 63 -17.16 9.69 -3.34
C VAL A 63 -17.12 8.56 -2.35
N VAL A 64 -16.55 7.43 -2.79
CA VAL A 64 -16.21 6.30 -1.95
C VAL A 64 -14.80 5.85 -2.28
N TYR A 65 -13.95 5.80 -1.25
CA TYR A 65 -12.62 5.25 -1.31
C TYR A 65 -12.55 3.98 -0.47
N MET A 66 -12.00 2.92 -1.03
CA MET A 66 -11.78 1.65 -0.35
C MET A 66 -10.36 1.17 -0.64
N GLN A 67 -9.61 0.87 0.42
CA GLN A 67 -8.23 0.38 0.31
C GLN A 67 -8.12 -0.99 1.00
N PRO A 68 -7.95 -2.09 0.25
CA PRO A 68 -7.64 -3.39 0.84
C PRO A 68 -6.22 -3.35 1.40
N ARG A 69 -6.03 -3.78 2.67
CA ARG A 69 -4.70 -3.79 3.30
C ARG A 69 -3.99 -5.13 3.15
N THR A 70 -4.74 -6.18 2.84
CA THR A 70 -4.26 -7.54 2.65
C THR A 70 -4.82 -8.11 1.36
N GLU A 71 -4.14 -9.10 0.80
CA GLU A 71 -4.65 -9.86 -0.33
C GLU A 71 -5.93 -10.62 0.06
N GLY A 72 -6.83 -10.81 -0.90
CA GLY A 72 -8.10 -11.47 -0.66
C GLY A 72 -9.22 -10.97 -1.56
N VAL A 73 -10.43 -11.45 -1.28
CA VAL A 73 -11.64 -11.03 -2.00
C VAL A 73 -12.54 -10.25 -1.04
N TYR A 74 -12.94 -9.06 -1.47
CA TYR A 74 -13.81 -8.15 -0.74
C TYR A 74 -15.08 -7.92 -1.55
N ASN A 75 -16.23 -7.96 -0.88
CA ASN A 75 -17.48 -7.54 -1.49
C ASN A 75 -17.83 -6.15 -0.97
N VAL A 76 -17.81 -5.16 -1.84
CA VAL A 76 -18.14 -3.77 -1.53
C VAL A 76 -19.50 -3.47 -2.15
N ILE A 77 -20.46 -3.12 -1.31
CA ILE A 77 -21.82 -2.80 -1.71
C ILE A 77 -22.06 -1.33 -1.41
N LEU A 78 -22.28 -0.55 -2.45
CA LEU A 78 -22.67 0.85 -2.36
C LEU A 78 -24.17 0.94 -2.56
N SER A 79 -24.88 1.61 -1.67
CA SER A 79 -26.31 1.89 -1.85
C SER A 79 -26.56 3.38 -1.73
N PHE A 80 -27.37 3.94 -2.61
CA PHE A 80 -27.74 5.36 -2.60
C PHE A 80 -29.06 5.59 -3.33
N SER A 81 -29.62 6.78 -3.16
CA SER A 81 -30.83 7.21 -3.84
C SER A 81 -30.60 8.46 -4.68
N SER A 82 -31.23 8.53 -5.85
CA SER A 82 -31.20 9.72 -6.70
C SER A 82 -32.49 9.90 -7.47
N ASN A 83 -32.95 11.15 -7.55
CA ASN A 83 -34.11 11.59 -8.34
C ASN A 83 -33.69 12.34 -9.63
N VAL A 84 -32.39 12.46 -9.88
CA VAL A 84 -31.83 13.13 -11.06
C VAL A 84 -30.94 12.18 -11.85
N LYS A 85 -30.62 12.57 -13.09
CA LYS A 85 -29.60 11.86 -13.87
C LYS A 85 -28.28 11.90 -13.11
N TRP A 86 -27.65 10.74 -12.94
CA TRP A 86 -26.33 10.63 -12.35
C TRP A 86 -25.40 9.83 -13.24
N ASN A 87 -24.13 10.17 -13.15
CA ASN A 87 -23.04 9.43 -13.75
C ASN A 87 -22.11 8.96 -12.64
N GLY A 88 -21.51 7.79 -12.84
CA GLY A 88 -20.53 7.22 -11.93
C GLY A 88 -19.23 6.90 -12.66
N THR A 89 -18.11 7.01 -11.98
CA THR A 89 -16.81 6.50 -12.43
C THR A 89 -16.26 5.60 -11.35
N LEU A 90 -15.89 4.39 -11.74
CA LEU A 90 -15.14 3.44 -10.94
C LEU A 90 -13.69 3.44 -11.41
N GLY A 91 -12.77 3.68 -10.49
CA GLY A 91 -11.35 3.72 -10.78
C GLY A 91 -10.47 3.31 -9.61
N VAL A 92 -9.16 3.33 -9.81
CA VAL A 92 -8.16 2.93 -8.81
C VAL A 92 -7.03 3.93 -8.78
N TYR A 93 -6.74 4.48 -7.61
CA TYR A 93 -5.51 5.21 -7.34
C TYR A 93 -4.38 4.24 -7.03
N THR A 94 -3.31 4.33 -7.81
CA THR A 94 -2.16 3.43 -7.72
C THR A 94 -0.83 4.16 -7.93
N GLY A 95 0.22 3.64 -7.29
CA GLY A 95 1.60 3.98 -7.61
C GLY A 95 2.23 3.06 -8.66
N THR A 96 1.54 1.98 -9.07
CA THR A 96 2.06 0.92 -9.95
C THR A 96 1.18 0.76 -11.19
N VAL A 97 1.30 1.71 -12.11
CA VAL A 97 0.47 1.78 -13.33
C VAL A 97 0.62 0.53 -14.20
N GLU A 98 1.79 -0.12 -14.17
CA GLU A 98 2.12 -1.35 -14.91
C GLU A 98 1.07 -2.44 -14.76
N PHE A 99 0.55 -2.64 -13.55
CA PHE A 99 -0.45 -3.67 -13.26
C PHE A 99 -1.77 -3.41 -14.02
N TYR A 100 -2.11 -2.15 -14.26
CA TYR A 100 -3.40 -1.74 -14.81
C TYR A 100 -3.37 -1.32 -16.29
N LYS A 101 -2.20 -1.36 -16.95
CA LYS A 101 -2.01 -0.89 -18.35
C LYS A 101 -2.97 -1.49 -19.38
N ARG A 102 -3.58 -2.64 -19.08
CA ARG A 102 -4.48 -3.36 -20.00
C ARG A 102 -5.96 -3.23 -19.65
N VAL A 103 -6.31 -2.57 -18.54
CA VAL A 103 -7.66 -2.63 -17.97
C VAL A 103 -8.39 -1.29 -18.05
N GLY A 104 -7.67 -0.16 -18.07
CA GLY A 104 -8.30 1.16 -18.04
C GLY A 104 -7.44 2.27 -18.62
N SER A 105 -8.04 3.47 -18.72
CA SER A 105 -7.31 4.69 -19.10
C SER A 105 -6.61 5.28 -17.88
N VAL A 106 -5.42 5.84 -18.10
CA VAL A 106 -4.58 6.41 -17.05
C VAL A 106 -4.71 7.92 -17.07
N ASP A 107 -5.17 8.49 -15.95
CA ASP A 107 -5.23 9.93 -15.73
C ASP A 107 -4.24 10.33 -14.62
N PHE A 108 -3.52 11.44 -14.82
CA PHE A 108 -2.62 11.97 -13.81
C PHE A 108 -3.35 13.01 -12.95
N THR A 109 -3.38 12.78 -11.65
CA THR A 109 -4.01 13.67 -10.67
C THR A 109 -3.00 14.15 -9.63
N SER A 110 -3.35 15.17 -8.85
CA SER A 110 -2.53 15.63 -7.73
C SER A 110 -2.31 14.57 -6.64
N GLN A 111 -3.11 13.51 -6.62
CA GLN A 111 -3.07 12.42 -5.64
C GLN A 111 -2.35 11.17 -6.17
N GLY A 112 -1.91 11.19 -7.43
CA GLY A 112 -1.26 10.05 -8.11
C GLY A 112 -1.94 9.67 -9.42
N TYR A 113 -1.66 8.46 -9.91
CA TYR A 113 -2.30 7.93 -11.12
C TYR A 113 -3.67 7.38 -10.78
N LEU A 114 -4.70 7.90 -11.43
CA LEU A 114 -6.05 7.34 -11.41
C LEU A 114 -6.24 6.48 -12.66
N ILE A 115 -6.52 5.20 -12.45
CA ILE A 115 -6.91 4.29 -13.51
C ILE A 115 -8.43 4.25 -13.57
N THR A 116 -9.02 4.77 -14.64
CA THR A 116 -10.47 4.67 -14.85
C THR A 116 -10.83 3.31 -15.44
N LEU A 117 -11.63 2.53 -14.71
CA LEU A 117 -12.01 1.17 -15.08
C LEU A 117 -13.38 1.11 -15.75
N HIS A 118 -14.37 1.77 -15.16
CA HIS A 118 -15.74 1.80 -15.68
C HIS A 118 -16.38 3.16 -15.51
N THR A 119 -17.25 3.53 -16.45
CA THR A 119 -18.14 4.68 -16.35
C THR A 119 -19.58 4.21 -16.47
N ILE A 120 -20.44 4.80 -15.66
CA ILE A 120 -21.87 4.48 -15.56
C ILE A 120 -22.62 5.78 -15.84
N GLY A 121 -23.68 5.72 -16.63
CA GLY A 121 -24.57 6.84 -16.85
C GLY A 121 -26.01 6.38 -16.73
N MET A 122 -26.76 6.93 -15.78
CA MET A 122 -28.12 6.51 -15.51
C MET A 122 -29.08 7.70 -15.53
N LYS A 123 -30.24 7.50 -16.15
CA LYS A 123 -31.36 8.44 -16.11
C LYS A 123 -32.48 7.81 -15.27
N PRO A 124 -33.05 8.52 -14.29
CA PRO A 124 -34.16 8.01 -13.52
C PRO A 124 -35.36 7.75 -14.44
N VAL A 125 -36.05 6.64 -14.18
CA VAL A 125 -37.32 6.31 -14.82
C VAL A 125 -38.38 7.10 -14.04
N ASP A 126 -38.96 8.13 -14.66
CA ASP A 126 -40.14 8.88 -14.18
C ASP A 126 -39.98 9.97 -13.10
N ASN A 127 -38.86 10.71 -13.04
CA ASN A 127 -38.64 11.84 -12.09
C ASN A 127 -38.87 11.48 -10.60
N GLN A 128 -39.02 10.19 -10.28
CA GLN A 128 -39.14 9.69 -8.92
C GLN A 128 -37.76 9.33 -8.37
N THR A 129 -37.59 9.45 -7.06
CA THR A 129 -36.38 8.98 -6.38
C THR A 129 -36.28 7.48 -6.53
N SER A 130 -35.24 7.01 -7.21
CA SER A 130 -34.95 5.59 -7.35
C SER A 130 -33.79 5.18 -6.44
N SER A 131 -33.86 3.95 -5.94
CA SER A 131 -32.82 3.33 -5.11
C SER A 131 -31.85 2.54 -6.00
N TYR A 132 -30.56 2.81 -5.84
CA TYR A 132 -29.48 2.22 -6.63
C TYR A 132 -28.53 1.44 -5.74
N LYS A 133 -28.03 0.33 -6.26
CA LYS A 133 -27.05 -0.52 -5.60
C LYS A 133 -25.93 -0.89 -6.55
N ILE A 134 -24.68 -0.67 -6.14
CA ILE A 134 -23.49 -1.07 -6.88
C ILE A 134 -22.75 -2.11 -6.05
N ASN A 135 -22.70 -3.34 -6.53
CA ASN A 135 -21.92 -4.42 -5.95
C ASN A 135 -20.58 -4.52 -6.68
N ILE A 136 -19.50 -4.50 -5.93
CA ILE A 136 -18.13 -4.59 -6.45
C ILE A 136 -17.45 -5.76 -5.77
N THR A 137 -17.20 -6.81 -6.54
CA THR A 137 -16.33 -7.91 -6.10
C THR A 137 -14.89 -7.51 -6.41
N LEU A 138 -14.17 -7.14 -5.36
CA LEU A 138 -12.78 -6.68 -5.44
C LEU A 138 -11.84 -7.84 -5.10
N LYS A 139 -11.02 -8.24 -6.06
CA LYS A 139 -9.94 -9.21 -5.86
C LYS A 139 -8.62 -8.48 -5.69
N ALA A 140 -8.16 -8.40 -4.45
CA ALA A 140 -6.90 -7.79 -4.09
C ALA A 140 -5.77 -8.83 -4.14
N TYR A 141 -4.75 -8.57 -4.94
CA TYR A 141 -3.53 -9.36 -5.00
C TYR A 141 -2.46 -8.78 -4.08
N SER A 142 -1.56 -9.60 -3.56
CA SER A 142 -0.38 -9.07 -2.88
C SER A 142 0.35 -8.11 -3.82
N SER A 143 0.53 -6.87 -3.39
CA SER A 143 1.55 -6.04 -4.01
C SER A 143 2.87 -6.69 -3.64
N THR A 144 3.46 -7.45 -4.56
CA THR A 144 4.86 -7.88 -4.46
C THR A 144 5.71 -6.64 -4.67
N SER A 145 5.59 -5.66 -3.76
CA SER A 145 6.61 -4.66 -3.57
C SER A 145 7.76 -5.40 -2.89
N SER A 146 8.54 -6.12 -3.69
CA SER A 146 9.94 -6.37 -3.36
C SER A 146 10.62 -5.01 -3.37
N ASN A 147 10.39 -4.22 -2.34
CA ASN A 147 11.24 -3.09 -2.05
C ASN A 147 12.41 -3.70 -1.27
N PRO A 148 13.59 -3.87 -1.90
CA PRO A 148 14.74 -4.51 -1.24
C PRO A 148 15.28 -3.67 -0.06
N PHE A 149 14.66 -2.52 0.22
CA PHE A 149 15.01 -1.58 1.26
C PHE A 149 13.92 -1.38 2.32
N PHE A 150 13.04 -2.37 2.57
CA PHE A 150 12.18 -2.33 3.76
C PHE A 150 13.02 -2.58 5.02
N PHE A 151 13.73 -1.56 5.47
CA PHE A 151 14.36 -1.57 6.79
C PHE A 151 13.27 -1.46 7.84
N LYS A 152 12.95 -2.59 8.48
CA LYS A 152 12.13 -2.57 9.69
C LYS A 152 13.00 -2.00 10.80
N PHE A 153 12.73 -0.75 11.18
CA PHE A 153 13.42 -0.14 12.31
C PHE A 153 13.06 -0.92 13.58
N PRO A 154 14.06 -1.37 14.36
CA PRO A 154 13.82 -1.92 15.68
C PRO A 154 13.06 -0.93 16.57
N THR A 155 12.51 -1.42 17.68
CA THR A 155 11.99 -0.53 18.74
C THR A 155 13.10 0.45 19.17
N PRO A 156 12.75 1.66 19.69
CA PRO A 156 13.77 2.66 20.06
C PRO A 156 14.88 2.13 20.98
N VAL A 157 14.52 1.24 21.91
CA VAL A 157 15.46 0.56 22.81
C VAL A 157 16.40 -0.37 22.04
N ASN A 158 15.85 -1.21 21.15
CA ASN A 158 16.62 -2.12 20.32
C ASN A 158 17.52 -1.35 19.32
N MET A 159 17.08 -0.19 18.85
CA MET A 159 17.85 0.67 17.94
C MET A 159 19.08 1.23 18.65
N ALA A 160 18.95 1.69 19.90
CA ALA A 160 20.08 2.17 20.69
C ALA A 160 21.12 1.06 20.93
N LEU A 161 20.66 -0.16 21.25
CA LEU A 161 21.55 -1.32 21.40
C LEU A 161 22.23 -1.68 20.09
N PHE A 162 21.52 -1.66 18.96
CA PHE A 162 22.08 -1.94 17.64
C PHE A 162 23.17 -0.94 17.25
N ILE A 163 22.94 0.36 17.48
CA ILE A 163 23.94 1.41 17.23
C ILE A 163 25.19 1.18 18.07
N LEU A 164 25.04 0.80 19.34
CA LEU A 164 26.16 0.54 20.23
C LEU A 164 27.02 -0.63 19.72
N VAL A 165 26.40 -1.70 19.23
CA VAL A 165 27.09 -2.83 18.61
C VAL A 165 27.82 -2.41 17.32
N ILE A 166 27.20 -1.59 16.47
CA ILE A 166 27.87 -1.05 15.26
C ILE A 166 29.13 -0.28 15.65
N VAL A 167 29.02 0.62 16.63
CA VAL A 167 30.16 1.43 17.09
C VAL A 167 31.29 0.54 17.62
N ALA A 168 30.96 -0.47 18.43
CA ALA A 168 31.96 -1.42 18.94
C ALA A 168 32.64 -2.23 17.82
N ALA A 169 31.86 -2.75 16.87
CA ALA A 169 32.39 -3.51 15.73
C ALA A 169 33.29 -2.64 14.83
N VAL A 170 32.87 -1.41 14.53
CA VAL A 170 33.67 -0.46 13.75
C VAL A 170 34.97 -0.13 14.48
N TYR A 171 34.91 0.15 15.78
CA TYR A 171 36.09 0.45 16.60
C TYR A 171 37.11 -0.69 16.55
N ILE A 172 36.68 -1.93 16.76
CA ILE A 172 37.55 -3.12 16.72
C ILE A 172 38.20 -3.27 15.33
N ASN A 173 37.41 -3.17 14.26
CA ASN A 173 37.94 -3.28 12.90
C ASN A 173 38.97 -2.20 12.59
N VAL A 174 38.67 -0.94 12.92
CA VAL A 174 39.60 0.18 12.72
C VAL A 174 40.89 -0.01 13.50
N PHE A 175 40.80 -0.47 14.76
CA PHE A 175 41.98 -0.76 15.58
C PHE A 175 42.89 -1.81 14.92
N PHE A 176 42.34 -2.93 14.48
CA PHE A 176 43.13 -4.00 13.84
C PHE A 176 43.70 -3.61 12.48
N ILE A 177 42.98 -2.77 11.71
CA ILE A 177 43.46 -2.22 10.45
C ILE A 177 44.66 -1.31 10.72
N LEU A 178 44.55 -0.38 11.66
CA LEU A 178 45.62 0.58 11.99
C LEU A 178 46.85 -0.14 12.57
N ASP A 179 46.65 -1.03 13.54
CA ASP A 179 47.72 -1.85 14.13
C ASP A 179 48.45 -2.68 13.06
N SER A 180 47.71 -3.33 12.17
CA SER A 180 48.30 -4.08 11.06
C SER A 180 48.99 -3.16 10.05
N PHE A 181 48.44 -1.98 9.77
CA PHE A 181 49.07 -1.01 8.85
C PHE A 181 50.41 -0.50 9.37
N PHE A 182 50.47 -0.05 10.62
CA PHE A 182 51.71 0.48 11.21
C PHE A 182 52.76 -0.61 11.35
N LYS A 183 52.37 -1.80 11.82
CA LYS A 183 53.30 -2.91 11.99
C LYS A 183 53.79 -3.47 10.64
N SER A 184 53.02 -3.29 9.57
CA SER A 184 53.47 -3.61 8.19
C SER A 184 54.62 -2.74 7.73
N ARG A 185 54.68 -1.50 8.21
CA ARG A 185 55.72 -0.53 7.84
C ARG A 185 56.98 -0.68 8.68
N THR A 186 56.87 -1.12 9.94
CA THR A 186 58.01 -1.23 10.85
C THR A 186 58.69 -2.59 10.83
N GLU A 187 57.93 -3.68 10.67
CA GLU A 187 58.44 -5.05 10.90
C GLU A 187 58.36 -5.97 9.66
N GLY A 188 57.79 -5.51 8.55
CA GLY A 188 57.59 -6.35 7.36
C GLY A 188 56.56 -7.45 7.62
N ILE A 189 55.28 -7.13 7.46
CA ILE A 189 54.21 -8.07 7.82
C ILE A 189 54.08 -9.24 6.84
N SER A 190 53.85 -10.43 7.40
CA SER A 190 53.39 -11.62 6.67
C SER A 190 51.99 -11.39 6.07
N LYS A 191 51.81 -11.76 4.79
CA LYS A 191 50.51 -11.76 4.08
C LYS A 191 49.38 -12.40 4.88
N VAL A 192 49.70 -13.34 5.79
CA VAL A 192 48.77 -14.01 6.70
C VAL A 192 48.00 -13.03 7.59
N ARG A 193 48.63 -11.95 8.06
CA ARG A 193 47.96 -11.01 8.98
C ARG A 193 46.89 -10.16 8.28
N TRP A 194 47.13 -9.77 7.03
CA TRP A 194 46.11 -9.11 6.21
C TRP A 194 44.91 -10.02 5.92
N VAL A 195 45.15 -11.32 5.72
CA VAL A 195 44.07 -12.32 5.59
C VAL A 195 43.25 -12.40 6.88
N LEU A 196 43.89 -12.42 8.05
CA LEU A 196 43.19 -12.42 9.34
C LEU A 196 42.35 -11.15 9.56
N VAL A 197 42.85 -9.98 9.18
CA VAL A 197 42.08 -8.72 9.23
C VAL A 197 40.86 -8.79 8.31
N GLY A 198 41.02 -9.32 7.09
CA GLY A 198 39.89 -9.53 6.17
C GLY A 198 38.83 -10.47 6.75
N LEU A 199 39.26 -11.56 7.39
CA LEU A 199 38.36 -12.53 8.04
C LEU A 199 37.63 -11.91 9.24
N LEU A 200 38.30 -11.06 10.02
CA LEU A 200 37.70 -10.31 11.13
C LEU A 200 36.60 -9.34 10.66
N ILE A 201 36.81 -8.66 9.52
CA ILE A 201 35.79 -7.78 8.92
C ILE A 201 34.56 -8.60 8.48
N LEU A 202 34.78 -9.74 7.82
CA LEU A 202 33.67 -10.62 7.40
C LEU A 202 32.89 -11.16 8.60
N ALA A 203 33.59 -11.57 9.67
CA ALA A 203 32.96 -12.00 10.91
C ALA A 203 32.15 -10.87 11.55
N SER A 204 32.66 -9.63 11.53
CA SER A 204 31.95 -8.45 12.04
C SER A 204 30.66 -8.18 11.25
N ILE A 205 30.70 -8.28 9.92
CA ILE A 205 29.53 -8.12 9.05
C ILE A 205 28.48 -9.21 9.36
N TYR A 206 28.93 -10.46 9.51
CA TYR A 206 28.03 -11.57 9.86
C TYR A 206 27.37 -11.37 11.21
N ILE A 207 28.12 -10.96 12.24
CA ILE A 207 27.57 -10.66 13.57
C ILE A 207 26.54 -9.53 13.50
N LEU A 208 26.83 -8.44 12.78
CA LEU A 208 25.87 -7.34 12.60
C LEU A 208 24.59 -7.78 11.89
N TYR A 209 24.71 -8.67 10.90
CA TYR A 209 23.55 -9.24 10.21
C TYR A 209 22.68 -10.08 11.16
N GLN A 210 23.28 -10.95 11.97
CA GLN A 210 22.56 -11.77 12.96
C GLN A 210 21.85 -10.91 14.01
N ILE A 211 22.55 -9.89 14.53
CA ILE A 211 21.99 -8.97 15.53
C ILE A 211 20.85 -8.12 14.95
N TYR A 212 20.96 -7.71 13.69
CA TYR A 212 19.89 -7.01 12.99
C TYR A 212 18.61 -7.85 12.91
N GLY A 213 18.73 -9.14 12.56
CA GLY A 213 17.59 -10.08 12.56
C GLY A 213 16.93 -10.21 13.94
N LEU A 214 17.76 -10.35 14.99
CA LEU A 214 17.30 -10.47 16.37
C LEU A 214 16.57 -9.22 16.86
N PHE A 215 17.06 -8.02 16.53
CA PHE A 215 16.48 -6.76 17.01
C PHE A 215 15.30 -6.24 16.18
N SER A 216 15.20 -6.60 14.91
CA SER A 216 14.07 -6.24 14.02
C SER A 216 12.83 -7.12 14.22
N GLY A 217 12.91 -8.12 15.11
CA GLY A 217 11.83 -9.04 15.43
C GLY A 217 11.49 -9.96 14.26
N GLY A 218 12.52 -10.40 13.51
CA GLY A 218 12.40 -11.38 12.43
C GLY A 218 12.72 -12.78 12.94
N GLU A 219 11.88 -13.74 12.57
CA GLU A 219 12.15 -15.18 12.72
C GLU A 219 13.53 -15.50 12.14
N ILE A 220 14.36 -16.16 12.94
CA ILE A 220 15.65 -16.68 12.53
C ILE A 220 15.35 -17.84 11.57
N TYR A 221 15.45 -17.61 10.26
CA TYR A 221 15.53 -18.70 9.30
C TYR A 221 16.91 -19.34 9.44
N VAL A 222 16.98 -20.39 10.27
CA VAL A 222 18.07 -21.36 10.31
C VAL A 222 17.95 -22.28 9.11
#